data_AF-A0A4V2QUV0-F1
#
_entry.id   AF-A0A4V2QUV0-F1
#
_cell.length_a   1.000
_cell.length_b   1.000
_cell.length_c   1.000
_cell.angle_alpha   90.00
_cell.angle_beta   90.00
_cell.angle_gamma   90.00
#
_symmetry.space_group_name_H-M   'P 1'
#
loop_
_entity.id
_entity.type
_entity.pdbx_description
1 polymer ?
#
loop_
_entity_poly.entity_id
_entity_poly.type
_entity_poly.pdbx_seq_one_letter_code
_entity_poly.pdbx_strand_id
1 'polypeptide(L)' 'MNKKMTKVALELEEVQILPAREALGSFNIANIVASNTAVAVNAASHFSVANAVALQGINVHQR' A
#
# COMPACT_ATOMS: atom_id res chain seq x y z
N MET A 1 44.59 29.75 2.25
CA MET A 1 44.05 30.99 1.64
C MET A 1 42.54 30.80 1.46
N ASN A 2 41.72 31.41 2.30
CA ASN A 2 40.25 31.27 2.24
C ASN A 2 39.71 32.08 1.07
N LYS A 3 39.29 31.38 0.01
CA LYS A 3 38.71 31.98 -1.20
C LYS A 3 37.35 32.57 -0.82
N LYS A 4 37.24 33.91 -0.78
CA LYS A 4 35.95 34.57 -0.56
C LYS A 4 35.06 34.29 -1.78
N MET A 5 34.12 33.35 -1.64
CA MET A 5 33.08 33.15 -2.64
C MET A 5 32.01 34.23 -2.48
N THR A 6 31.59 34.82 -3.60
CA THR A 6 30.50 35.80 -3.64
C THR A 6 29.18 35.11 -3.30
N LYS A 7 28.25 35.83 -2.65
CA LYS A 7 26.94 35.27 -2.23
C LYS A 7 26.19 34.60 -3.38
N VAL A 8 26.30 35.17 -4.59
CA VAL A 8 25.71 34.63 -5.82
C VAL A 8 26.28 33.25 -6.19
N ALA A 9 27.56 32.99 -5.91
CA ALA A 9 28.17 31.68 -6.17
C ALA A 9 27.71 30.61 -5.17
N LEU A 10 27.46 31.00 -3.90
CA LEU A 10 26.87 30.14 -2.88
C LEU A 10 25.40 29.80 -3.19
N GLU A 11 24.62 30.79 -3.63
CA GLU A 11 23.22 30.59 -4.04
C GLU A 11 23.07 29.65 -5.24
N LEU A 12 24.04 29.64 -6.16
CA LEU A 12 24.07 28.72 -7.29
C LEU A 12 24.52 27.29 -6.90
N GLU A 13 25.29 27.14 -5.81
CA GLU A 13 25.81 25.86 -5.32
C GLU A 13 24.78 25.11 -4.45
N GLU A 14 23.90 25.81 -3.73
CA GLU A 14 22.79 25.23 -2.96
C GLU A 14 21.64 24.66 -3.81
N VAL A 15 21.63 24.94 -5.12
CA VAL A 15 20.61 24.41 -6.06
C VAL A 15 20.89 22.96 -6.47
N GLN A 16 21.99 22.35 -6.01
CA GLN A 16 22.22 20.91 -6.19
C GLN A 16 21.55 20.04 -5.11
N ILE A 17 20.37 19.53 -5.51
CA ILE A 17 19.88 18.17 -5.27
C ILE A 17 19.59 17.78 -3.82
N LEU A 18 18.74 18.55 -3.14
CA LEU A 18 17.77 17.91 -2.25
C LEU A 18 16.53 17.60 -3.10
N PRO A 19 16.10 16.33 -3.23
CA PRO A 19 14.83 16.02 -3.86
C PRO A 19 13.74 16.92 -3.26
N ALA A 20 12.87 17.47 -4.11
CA ALA A 20 11.71 18.21 -3.62
C ALA A 20 10.98 17.34 -2.58
N ARG A 21 10.53 17.96 -1.48
CA ARG A 21 9.95 17.29 -0.30
C ARG A 21 8.76 16.35 -0.64
N GLU A 22 8.19 16.47 -1.85
CA GLU A 22 7.30 15.51 -2.52
C GLU A 22 7.84 14.06 -2.58
N ALA A 23 9.18 13.87 -2.52
CA ALA A 23 9.82 12.55 -2.56
C ALA A 23 9.90 11.84 -1.19
N LEU A 24 9.49 12.48 -0.09
CA LEU A 24 9.67 11.98 1.28
C LEU A 24 8.35 11.71 2.03
N GLY A 25 7.28 11.35 1.32
CA GLY A 25 6.02 11.01 1.98
C GLY A 25 4.95 10.39 1.10
N SER A 26 5.27 9.31 0.38
CA SER A 26 4.27 8.53 -0.36
C SER A 26 3.46 7.66 0.61
N PHE A 27 2.37 8.20 1.18
CA PHE A 27 1.45 7.38 1.97
C PHE A 27 0.68 6.44 1.03
N ASN A 28 1.08 5.18 0.98
CA ASN A 28 0.38 4.13 0.24
C ASN A 28 -0.45 3.29 1.22
N ILE A 29 -1.68 3.71 1.48
CA ILE A 29 -2.59 3.04 2.43
C ILE A 29 -3.63 2.25 1.64
N ALA A 30 -3.67 0.93 1.84
CA ALA A 30 -4.75 0.07 1.36
C ALA A 30 -5.48 -0.53 2.57
N ASN A 31 -6.75 -0.16 2.75
CA ASN A 31 -7.62 -0.81 3.73
C ASN A 31 -8.45 -1.87 3.02
N ILE A 32 -8.44 -3.10 3.54
CA ILE A 32 -9.16 -4.22 2.94
C ILE A 32 -10.07 -4.83 3.99
N VAL A 33 -11.37 -4.78 3.73
CA VAL A 33 -12.38 -5.46 4.54
C VAL A 33 -12.99 -6.56 3.68
N ALA A 34 -12.86 -7.78 4.15
CA ALA A 34 -13.34 -8.97 3.47
C ALA A 34 -14.21 -9.76 4.45
N SER A 35 -15.45 -10.03 4.04
CA SER A 35 -16.36 -10.90 4.76
C SER A 35 -16.67 -12.10 3.88
N ASN A 36 -16.54 -13.29 4.46
CA ASN A 36 -16.83 -14.53 3.78
C ASN A 36 -17.83 -15.36 4.59
N THR A 37 -18.82 -15.95 3.93
CA THR A 37 -19.87 -16.73 4.61
C THR A 37 -20.18 -17.97 3.78
N ALA A 38 -19.99 -19.14 4.39
CA ALA A 38 -20.43 -20.43 3.87
C ALA A 38 -21.50 -20.99 4.80
N VAL A 39 -22.65 -21.35 4.24
CA VAL A 39 -23.74 -21.99 4.99
C VAL A 39 -24.17 -23.23 4.21
N ALA A 40 -24.06 -24.39 4.85
CA ALA A 40 -24.57 -25.66 4.35
C ALA A 40 -25.77 -26.07 5.21
N VAL A 41 -26.90 -26.39 4.57
CA VAL A 41 -28.14 -26.79 5.26
C VAL A 41 -28.66 -28.11 4.67
N ASN A 42 -28.96 -29.07 5.54
CA ASN A 42 -29.63 -30.33 5.22
C ASN A 42 -31.01 -30.37 5.89
N ALA A 43 -31.93 -29.49 5.48
CA ALA A 43 -33.27 -29.48 6.05
C ALA A 43 -34.08 -30.69 5.56
N ALA A 44 -34.66 -31.45 6.49
CA ALA A 44 -35.52 -32.62 6.24
C ALA A 44 -34.90 -33.72 5.33
N SER A 45 -33.57 -33.88 5.38
CA SER A 45 -32.85 -34.79 4.48
C SER A 45 -32.51 -36.12 5.16
N HIS A 46 -32.77 -37.26 4.50
CA HIS A 46 -32.26 -38.58 4.88
C HIS A 46 -31.11 -38.98 3.95
N PHE A 47 -29.99 -39.45 4.50
CA PHE A 47 -28.76 -39.83 3.78
C PHE A 47 -28.09 -38.72 2.93
N SER A 48 -28.33 -37.44 3.22
CA SER A 48 -27.65 -36.35 2.48
C SER A 48 -26.33 -35.92 3.10
N VAL A 49 -25.44 -35.43 2.26
CA VAL A 49 -24.19 -34.75 2.64
C VAL A 49 -24.29 -33.33 2.10
N ALA A 50 -24.21 -32.32 2.98
CA ALA A 50 -24.07 -30.93 2.54
C ALA A 50 -22.67 -30.45 2.89
N ASN A 51 -22.03 -29.82 1.91
CA ASN A 51 -20.73 -29.23 2.06
C ASN A 51 -20.81 -27.77 1.59
N ALA A 52 -20.29 -26.86 2.38
CA ALA A 52 -20.13 -25.46 1.99
C ALA A 52 -18.68 -25.08 2.23
N VAL A 53 -18.07 -24.49 1.22
CA VAL A 53 -16.72 -23.96 1.27
C VAL A 53 -16.77 -22.56 0.74
N ALA A 54 -16.20 -21.63 1.50
CA ALA A 54 -16.04 -20.27 1.05
C ALA A 54 -14.54 -19.96 0.97
N LEU A 55 -14.03 -19.91 -0.26
CA LEU A 55 -12.62 -19.59 -0.53
C LEU A 55 -12.52 -18.13 -0.93
N GLN A 56 -11.61 -17.40 -0.29
CA GLN A 56 -11.34 -16.02 -0.64
C GLN A 56 -9.84 -15.82 -0.81
N GLY A 57 -9.43 -15.43 -2.02
CA GLY A 57 -8.08 -14.98 -2.31
C GLY A 57 -8.06 -13.46 -2.38
N ILE A 58 -7.19 -12.83 -1.61
CA ILE A 58 -6.97 -11.38 -1.64
C ILE A 58 -5.52 -11.16 -2.05
N ASN A 59 -5.30 -10.48 -3.18
CA ASN A 59 -3.98 -10.09 -3.62
C ASN A 59 -3.91 -8.56 -3.73
N VAL A 60 -2.85 -7.99 -3.16
CA VAL A 60 -2.65 -6.55 -3.08
C VAL A 60 -1.28 -6.24 -3.61
N HIS A 61 -1.21 -5.31 -4.54
CA HIS A 61 0.05 -4.78 -5.04
C HIS A 61 0.07 -3.27 -4.85
N GLN A 62 1.10 -2.80 -4.15
CA GLN A 62 1.33 -1.39 -3.84
C GLN A 62 2.66 -0.97 -4.45
N ARG A 63 2.68 0.22 -5.07
CA ARG A 63 3.87 0.86 -5.67
C ARG A 63 4.67 1.64 -4.63
#